data_AF-A0A7S4C302-F1
#
_entry.id   AF-A0A7S4C302-F1
#
_cell.length_a   1.000
_cell.length_b   1.000
_cell.length_c   1.000
_cell.angle_alpha   90.00
_cell.angle_beta   90.00
_cell.angle_gamma   90.00
#
_symmetry.space_group_name_H-M   'P 1'
#
loop_
_entity.id
_entity.type
_entity.pdbx_description
1 polymer ?
#
loop_
_entity_poly.entity_id
_entity_poly.type
_entity_poly.pdbx_seq_one_letter_code
_entity_poly.pdbx_strand_id
1 'polypeptide(L)'
;MSQQMSQQMSQQMSQQMSQQMSQQMSQQPSQRRSIGASSADPQPTRVGPGGRQRPRSAVAVHEHMQKREMLREQQRIAHDRDMRRLRLKQIESAAKSEKAFEEAVARVDRESATFIPKVTEYLQLRQEDVRRKQSSLHRAWETNVFDKISQQISAEVERRAQSGESGDMWREAQTRYLEASDRKEAGLFRDIIIESEYDPLVFRTKNIKYDTKSIRDPVKEELVKAEEERLAVPGAYVARPQNGRATLHPTMWNKLDATPYGRFNRMMQSSEAGQSEAEAKLRASSVRMDDYTRLPASEHARVVDSEFPRPRRTFPERLRHQM
;
A
#
# COMPACT_ATOMS: atom_id res chain seq x y z
N MET A 1 23.04 -25.69 -14.52
CA MET A 1 23.51 -24.36 -14.08
C MET A 1 22.87 -23.88 -12.77
N SER A 2 21.56 -24.02 -12.56
CA SER A 2 20.88 -23.58 -11.32
C SER A 2 21.40 -24.23 -10.02
N GLN A 3 21.68 -25.54 -10.05
CA GLN A 3 22.14 -26.29 -8.86
C GLN A 3 23.52 -25.83 -8.35
N GLN A 4 24.38 -25.39 -9.26
CA GLN A 4 25.73 -24.92 -8.94
C GLN A 4 25.70 -23.53 -8.28
N MET A 5 24.79 -22.64 -8.70
CA MET A 5 24.56 -21.34 -8.04
C MET A 5 23.98 -21.51 -6.63
N SER A 6 23.05 -22.45 -6.43
CA SER A 6 22.48 -22.71 -5.10
C SER A 6 23.54 -23.20 -4.12
N GLN A 7 24.46 -24.05 -4.58
CA GLN A 7 25.54 -24.57 -3.74
C GLN A 7 26.58 -23.48 -3.41
N GLN A 8 26.83 -22.57 -4.36
CA GLN A 8 27.71 -21.43 -4.17
C GLN A 8 27.12 -20.39 -3.20
N MET A 9 25.82 -20.08 -3.27
CA MET A 9 25.15 -19.21 -2.29
C MET A 9 25.14 -19.81 -0.89
N SER A 10 24.91 -21.12 -0.77
CA SER A 10 24.94 -21.80 0.54
C SER A 10 26.33 -21.72 1.19
N GLN A 11 27.40 -21.95 0.42
CA GLN A 11 28.77 -21.78 0.91
C GLN A 11 29.07 -20.32 1.30
N GLN A 12 28.58 -19.36 0.52
CA GLN A 12 28.80 -17.94 0.79
C GLN A 12 28.07 -17.48 2.06
N MET A 13 26.83 -17.93 2.29
CA MET A 13 26.09 -17.64 3.54
C MET A 13 26.76 -18.28 4.75
N SER A 14 27.26 -19.51 4.63
CA SER A 14 27.98 -20.20 5.71
C SER A 14 29.27 -19.45 6.10
N GLN A 15 30.04 -18.98 5.11
CA GLN A 15 31.23 -18.16 5.38
C GLN A 15 30.87 -16.82 5.99
N GLN A 16 29.77 -16.20 5.55
CA GLN A 16 29.33 -14.91 6.09
C GLN A 16 28.84 -15.02 7.53
N MET A 17 28.08 -16.08 7.88
CA MET A 17 27.67 -16.34 9.27
C MET A 17 28.87 -16.64 10.18
N SER A 18 29.85 -17.41 9.69
CA SER A 18 31.10 -17.68 10.43
C SER A 18 31.87 -16.38 10.75
N GLN A 19 31.99 -15.47 9.78
CA GLN A 19 32.62 -14.17 9.99
C GLN A 19 31.81 -13.28 10.96
N GLN A 20 30.47 -13.32 10.88
CA GLN A 20 29.60 -12.53 11.76
C GLN A 20 29.66 -13.03 13.21
N MET A 21 29.73 -14.35 13.43
CA MET A 21 29.93 -14.92 14.77
C MET A 21 31.32 -14.61 15.35
N SER A 22 32.36 -14.60 14.51
CA SER A 22 33.71 -14.18 14.90
C SER A 22 33.74 -12.70 15.33
N GLN A 23 33.01 -11.83 14.64
CA GLN A 23 32.90 -10.40 15.01
C GLN A 23 32.03 -10.15 16.25
N GLN A 24 31.00 -10.95 16.52
CA GLN A 24 30.23 -10.84 17.77
C GLN A 24 31.03 -11.30 19.01
N MET A 25 31.97 -12.24 18.84
CA MET A 25 32.84 -12.68 19.93
C MET A 25 33.93 -11.66 20.29
N SER A 26 34.29 -10.73 19.39
CA SER A 26 35.29 -9.68 19.65
C SER A 26 34.71 -8.36 20.18
N GLN A 27 33.38 -8.24 20.26
CA GLN A 27 32.68 -7.06 20.78
C GLN A 27 31.77 -7.42 21.95
N GLN A 28 32.35 -7.89 23.07
CA GLN A 28 31.67 -7.78 24.36
C GLN A 28 32.29 -6.63 25.17
N PRO A 29 31.55 -5.53 25.39
CA PRO A 29 31.95 -4.54 26.38
C PRO A 29 31.80 -5.15 27.78
N SER A 30 32.85 -5.03 28.58
CA SER A 30 32.92 -5.39 29.99
C SER A 30 31.90 -4.62 30.83
N GLN A 31 30.62 -4.98 30.78
CA GLN A 31 29.61 -4.48 31.70
C GLN A 31 29.69 -5.25 33.01
N ARG A 32 30.48 -4.69 33.94
CA ARG A 32 30.40 -4.98 35.37
C ARG A 32 28.97 -4.73 35.85
N ARG A 33 28.23 -5.80 36.15
CA ARG A 33 27.05 -5.71 37.02
C ARG A 33 27.50 -5.79 38.46
N SER A 34 27.36 -4.67 39.16
CA SER A 34 27.37 -4.56 40.61
C SER A 34 26.09 -5.18 41.18
N ILE A 35 26.24 -6.22 42.00
CA ILE A 35 25.21 -6.68 42.92
C ILE A 35 25.76 -6.43 44.32
N GLY A 36 25.01 -5.64 45.09
CA GLY A 36 25.37 -5.23 46.44
C GLY A 36 25.38 -6.42 47.40
N ALA A 37 26.39 -6.43 48.26
CA ALA A 37 26.39 -7.14 49.52
C ALA A 37 26.83 -6.16 50.61
N SER A 38 26.07 -6.17 51.69
CA SER A 38 26.05 -5.21 52.77
C SER A 38 27.37 -5.08 53.53
N SER A 39 27.58 -3.85 53.96
CA SER A 39 28.48 -3.33 55.00
C SER A 39 28.62 -4.19 56.26
N ALA A 40 29.87 -4.48 56.64
CA ALA A 40 30.30 -4.58 58.02
C ALA A 40 31.77 -4.13 58.11
N ASP A 41 32.01 -2.99 58.76
CA ASP A 41 33.33 -2.47 59.15
C ASP A 41 34.05 -3.44 60.09
N PRO A 42 35.40 -3.42 60.12
CA PRO A 42 36.01 -2.81 61.30
C PRO A 42 37.21 -1.89 61.00
N GLN A 43 37.38 -0.93 61.92
CA GLN A 43 38.33 0.17 61.91
C GLN A 43 39.82 -0.19 61.73
N PRO A 44 40.65 0.79 61.30
CA PRO A 44 42.10 0.67 61.27
C PRO A 44 42.72 1.13 62.60
N THR A 45 43.42 0.24 63.30
CA THR A 45 44.38 0.64 64.34
C THR A 45 45.77 0.79 63.74
N ARG A 46 46.38 1.91 64.08
CA ARG A 46 47.58 2.51 63.53
C ARG A 46 48.80 2.14 64.38
N VAL A 47 49.96 2.10 63.71
CA VAL A 47 51.34 2.26 64.21
C VAL A 47 52.04 1.05 64.83
N GLY A 48 53.16 0.69 64.21
CA GLY A 48 54.26 -0.06 64.80
C GLY A 48 55.44 -0.16 63.83
N PRO A 49 56.45 0.73 63.90
CA PRO A 49 57.62 0.70 63.02
C PRO A 49 58.67 -0.27 63.57
N GLY A 50 59.47 -0.84 62.67
CA GLY A 50 60.72 -1.50 63.05
C GLY A 50 60.68 -3.02 62.97
N GLY A 51 60.79 -3.54 61.76
CA GLY A 51 61.16 -4.93 61.54
C GLY A 51 62.09 -5.00 60.35
N ARG A 52 63.41 -4.91 60.59
CA ARG A 52 64.44 -5.19 59.59
C ARG A 52 64.17 -6.58 59.01
N GLN A 53 63.54 -6.65 57.84
CA GLN A 53 63.38 -7.91 57.11
C GLN A 53 64.77 -8.34 56.65
N ARG A 54 65.30 -9.34 57.35
CA ARG A 54 66.43 -10.17 56.93
C ARG A 54 66.23 -10.57 55.46
N PRO A 55 67.30 -10.62 54.64
CA PRO A 55 67.20 -11.15 53.29
C PRO A 55 66.72 -12.60 53.38
N ARG A 56 65.47 -12.84 52.98
CA ARG A 56 64.97 -14.20 52.79
C ARG A 56 65.89 -14.83 51.76
N SER A 57 66.49 -15.96 52.14
CA SER A 57 67.38 -16.72 51.28
C SER A 57 66.71 -16.93 49.92
N ALA A 58 67.48 -16.76 48.85
CA ALA A 58 67.02 -16.93 47.47
C ALA A 58 66.26 -18.26 47.24
N VAL A 59 66.57 -19.28 48.06
CA VAL A 59 65.91 -20.60 48.08
C VAL A 59 64.44 -20.54 48.49
N ALA A 60 64.06 -19.79 49.53
CA ALA A 60 62.66 -19.68 49.98
C ALA A 60 61.78 -18.85 49.04
N VAL A 61 62.37 -17.87 48.35
CA VAL A 61 61.69 -17.09 47.29
C VAL A 61 61.49 -17.97 46.06
N HIS A 62 62.44 -18.86 45.74
CA HIS A 62 62.34 -19.78 44.62
C HIS A 62 61.25 -20.84 44.82
N GLU A 63 61.14 -21.45 46.01
CA GLU A 63 60.05 -22.41 46.32
C GLU A 63 58.65 -21.75 46.25
N HIS A 64 58.52 -20.53 46.75
CA HIS A 64 57.25 -19.79 46.66
C HIS A 64 56.91 -19.39 45.21
N MET A 65 57.92 -19.12 44.38
CA MET A 65 57.74 -18.86 42.94
C MET A 65 57.29 -20.13 42.21
N GLN A 66 57.92 -21.28 42.46
CA GLN A 66 57.53 -22.57 41.90
C GLN A 66 56.11 -22.98 42.31
N LYS A 67 55.73 -22.79 43.58
CA LYS A 67 54.36 -23.05 44.06
C LYS A 67 53.33 -22.14 43.40
N ARG A 68 53.68 -20.87 43.13
CA ARG A 68 52.83 -19.92 42.42
C ARG A 68 52.68 -20.28 40.94
N GLU A 69 53.74 -20.77 40.30
CA GLU A 69 53.71 -21.25 38.92
C GLU A 69 52.85 -22.51 38.79
N MET A 70 53.00 -23.47 39.70
CA MET A 70 52.10 -24.64 39.74
C MET A 70 50.63 -24.27 39.93
N LEU A 71 50.31 -23.29 40.79
CA LEU A 71 48.94 -22.81 40.97
C LEU A 71 48.41 -22.13 39.70
N ARG A 72 49.23 -21.33 39.02
CA ARG A 72 48.85 -20.70 37.74
C ARG A 72 48.59 -21.74 36.66
N GLU A 73 49.44 -22.76 36.59
CA GLU A 73 49.28 -23.84 35.63
C GLU A 73 48.03 -24.67 35.94
N GLN A 74 47.76 -24.99 37.21
CA GLN A 74 46.51 -25.64 37.63
C GLN A 74 45.28 -24.80 37.29
N GLN A 75 45.32 -23.48 37.52
CA GLN A 75 44.23 -22.57 37.16
C GLN A 75 44.02 -22.52 35.64
N ARG A 76 45.11 -22.55 34.87
CA ARG A 76 45.05 -22.55 33.40
C ARG A 76 44.45 -23.86 32.87
N ILE A 77 44.86 -24.99 33.42
CA ILE A 77 44.29 -26.31 33.10
C ILE A 77 42.79 -26.37 33.47
N ALA A 78 42.41 -25.85 34.63
CA ALA A 78 41.02 -25.78 35.07
C ALA A 78 40.18 -24.89 34.13
N HIS A 79 40.69 -23.70 33.80
CA HIS A 79 40.03 -22.78 32.88
C HIS A 79 39.85 -23.38 31.48
N ASP A 80 40.89 -24.02 30.95
CA ASP A 80 40.83 -24.70 29.65
C ASP A 80 39.83 -25.86 29.63
N ARG A 81 39.66 -26.55 30.76
CA ARG A 81 38.65 -27.62 30.92
C ARG A 81 37.24 -27.04 30.92
N ASP A 82 37.02 -25.94 31.62
CA ASP A 82 35.72 -25.26 31.67
C ASP A 82 35.34 -24.64 30.32
N MET A 83 36.30 -24.02 29.64
CA MET A 83 36.10 -23.48 28.28
C MET A 83 35.79 -24.58 27.27
N ARG A 84 36.46 -25.74 27.35
CA ARG A 84 36.12 -26.90 26.53
C ARG A 84 34.69 -27.39 26.81
N ARG A 85 34.30 -27.49 28.08
CA ARG A 85 32.94 -27.89 28.46
C ARG A 85 31.89 -26.91 27.95
N LEU A 86 32.16 -25.61 28.00
CA LEU A 86 31.24 -24.58 27.52
C LEU A 86 31.08 -24.63 26.00
N ARG A 87 32.17 -24.83 25.26
CA ARG A 87 32.14 -25.03 23.79
C ARG A 87 31.32 -26.27 23.41
N LEU A 88 31.53 -27.39 24.09
CA LEU A 88 30.76 -28.62 23.85
C LEU A 88 29.26 -28.38 24.09
N LYS A 89 28.90 -27.70 25.18
CA LYS A 89 27.49 -27.33 25.45
C LYS A 89 26.90 -26.40 24.40
N GLN A 90 27.67 -25.45 23.88
CA GLN A 90 27.22 -24.56 22.80
C GLN A 90 26.97 -25.33 21.51
N ILE A 91 27.88 -26.25 21.15
CA ILE A 91 27.71 -27.13 19.98
C ILE A 91 26.46 -28.01 20.15
N GLU A 92 26.27 -28.61 21.32
CA GLU A 92 25.07 -29.41 21.60
C GLU A 92 23.79 -28.58 21.55
N SER A 93 23.81 -27.37 22.10
CA SER A 93 22.67 -26.45 22.06
C SER A 93 22.35 -26.03 20.63
N ALA A 94 23.37 -25.73 19.82
CA ALA A 94 23.23 -25.37 18.41
C ALA A 94 22.68 -26.56 17.60
N ALA A 95 23.19 -27.77 17.84
CA ALA A 95 22.69 -28.98 17.19
C ALA A 95 21.22 -29.28 17.56
N LYS A 96 20.82 -28.99 18.80
CA LYS A 96 19.41 -29.12 19.23
C LYS A 96 18.52 -28.06 18.57
N SER A 97 18.96 -26.80 18.49
CA SER A 97 18.20 -25.76 17.81
C SER A 97 18.10 -26.01 16.31
N GLU A 98 19.16 -26.52 15.68
CA GLU A 98 19.16 -26.88 14.26
C GLU A 98 18.15 -27.98 13.98
N LYS A 99 18.13 -29.06 14.78
CA LYS A 99 17.13 -30.12 14.65
C LYS A 99 15.70 -29.61 14.84
N ALA A 100 15.46 -28.76 15.83
CA ALA A 100 14.15 -28.17 16.04
C ALA A 100 13.72 -27.28 14.87
N PHE A 101 14.66 -26.57 14.24
CA PHE A 101 14.42 -25.78 13.04
C PHE A 101 14.11 -26.67 11.84
N GLU A 102 14.90 -27.72 11.59
CA GLU A 102 14.65 -28.71 10.53
C GLU A 102 13.27 -29.36 10.68
N GLU A 103 12.87 -29.73 11.89
CA GLU A 103 11.54 -30.28 12.18
C GLU A 103 10.42 -29.27 11.91
N ALA A 104 10.62 -28.00 12.28
CA ALA A 104 9.66 -26.93 12.03
C ALA A 104 9.49 -26.66 10.53
N VAL A 105 10.60 -26.61 9.78
CA VAL A 105 10.59 -26.46 8.32
C VAL A 105 9.92 -27.66 7.68
N ALA A 106 10.27 -28.88 8.06
CA ALA A 106 9.65 -30.09 7.52
C ALA A 106 8.14 -30.15 7.81
N ARG A 107 7.67 -29.61 8.94
CA ARG A 107 6.24 -29.48 9.23
C ARG A 107 5.56 -28.49 8.29
N VAL A 108 6.15 -27.31 8.10
CA VAL A 108 5.65 -26.29 7.17
C VAL A 108 5.63 -26.82 5.73
N ASP A 109 6.64 -27.57 5.31
CA ASP A 109 6.71 -28.18 3.98
C ASP A 109 5.59 -29.20 3.76
N ARG A 110 5.27 -30.04 4.76
CA ARG A 110 4.16 -30.99 4.66
C ARG A 110 2.80 -30.30 4.58
N GLU A 111 2.58 -29.27 5.39
CA GLU A 111 1.34 -28.51 5.38
C GLU A 111 1.19 -27.72 4.07
N SER A 112 2.25 -27.05 3.64
CA SER A 112 2.28 -26.26 2.41
C SER A 112 2.11 -27.14 1.17
N ALA A 113 2.63 -28.36 1.16
CA ALA A 113 2.44 -29.32 0.07
C ALA A 113 0.97 -29.68 -0.21
N THR A 114 0.06 -29.53 0.77
CA THR A 114 -1.37 -29.80 0.58
C THR A 114 -2.21 -28.53 0.51
N PHE A 115 -1.84 -27.51 1.29
CA PHE A 115 -2.58 -26.26 1.36
C PHE A 115 -2.35 -25.39 0.12
N ILE A 116 -1.10 -25.24 -0.34
CA ILE A 116 -0.77 -24.39 -1.49
C ILE A 116 -1.49 -24.89 -2.76
N PRO A 117 -1.50 -26.20 -3.09
CA PRO A 117 -2.25 -26.67 -4.25
C PRO A 117 -3.74 -26.41 -4.17
N LYS A 118 -4.36 -26.59 -3.00
CA LYS A 118 -5.80 -26.30 -2.80
C LYS A 118 -6.12 -24.82 -3.00
N VAL A 119 -5.30 -23.93 -2.46
CA VAL A 119 -5.47 -22.48 -2.65
C VAL A 119 -5.25 -22.12 -4.12
N THR A 120 -4.25 -22.71 -4.76
CA THR A 120 -3.95 -22.48 -6.18
C THR A 120 -5.11 -22.94 -7.07
N GLU A 121 -5.65 -24.14 -6.82
CA GLU A 121 -6.82 -24.68 -7.51
C GLU A 121 -8.04 -23.80 -7.30
N TYR A 122 -8.31 -23.36 -6.06
CA TYR A 122 -9.41 -22.44 -5.78
C TYR A 122 -9.26 -21.10 -6.53
N LEU A 123 -8.06 -20.53 -6.57
CA LEU A 123 -7.79 -19.30 -7.31
C LEU A 123 -7.96 -19.50 -8.82
N GLN A 124 -7.51 -20.63 -9.36
CA GLN A 124 -7.72 -20.98 -10.78
C GLN A 124 -9.20 -21.12 -11.10
N LEU A 125 -9.97 -21.85 -10.28
CA LEU A 125 -11.40 -22.01 -10.46
C LEU A 125 -12.13 -20.66 -10.41
N ARG A 126 -11.74 -19.77 -9.48
CA ARG A 126 -12.27 -18.41 -9.41
C ARG A 126 -11.96 -17.59 -10.65
N GLN A 127 -10.74 -17.67 -11.18
CA GLN A 127 -10.37 -16.98 -12.42
C GLN A 127 -11.17 -17.50 -13.61
N GLU A 128 -11.36 -18.82 -13.70
CA GLU A 128 -12.19 -19.43 -14.73
C GLU A 128 -13.64 -18.98 -14.64
N ASP A 129 -14.21 -18.93 -13.43
CA ASP A 129 -15.58 -18.46 -13.20
C ASP A 129 -15.76 -17.00 -13.62
N VAL A 130 -14.80 -16.13 -13.28
CA VAL A 130 -14.80 -14.73 -13.72
C VAL A 130 -14.75 -14.66 -15.25
N ARG A 131 -13.86 -15.43 -15.88
CA ARG A 131 -13.77 -15.48 -17.35
C ARG A 131 -15.06 -15.98 -17.99
N ARG A 132 -15.67 -17.05 -17.46
CA ARG A 132 -16.95 -17.60 -17.94
C ARG A 132 -18.06 -16.58 -17.82
N LYS A 133 -18.16 -15.88 -16.69
CA LYS A 133 -19.14 -14.78 -16.49
C LYS A 133 -18.91 -13.65 -17.48
N GLN A 134 -17.66 -13.21 -17.65
CA GLN A 134 -17.32 -12.15 -18.60
C GLN A 134 -17.66 -12.55 -20.04
N SER A 135 -17.34 -13.77 -20.47
CA SER A 135 -17.70 -14.27 -21.80
C SER A 135 -19.21 -14.38 -21.98
N SER A 136 -19.95 -14.80 -20.94
CA SER A 136 -21.41 -14.85 -20.96
C SER A 136 -22.03 -13.46 -21.09
N LEU A 137 -21.53 -12.49 -20.31
CA LEU A 137 -21.97 -11.09 -20.38
C LEU A 137 -21.63 -10.46 -21.73
N HIS A 138 -20.44 -10.72 -22.28
CA HIS A 138 -20.07 -10.24 -23.61
C HIS A 138 -21.03 -10.77 -24.67
N ARG A 139 -21.29 -12.09 -24.69
CA ARG A 139 -22.24 -12.69 -25.65
C ARG A 139 -23.64 -12.11 -25.49
N ALA A 140 -24.11 -11.98 -24.25
CA ALA A 140 -25.41 -11.38 -23.98
C ALA A 140 -25.48 -9.92 -24.46
N TRP A 141 -24.41 -9.15 -24.27
CA TRP A 141 -24.34 -7.76 -24.72
C TRP A 141 -24.27 -7.66 -26.24
N GLU A 142 -23.48 -8.53 -26.87
CA GLU A 142 -23.34 -8.61 -28.33
C GLU A 142 -24.69 -8.87 -28.99
N THR A 143 -25.40 -9.91 -28.54
CA THR A 143 -26.72 -10.25 -29.10
C THR A 143 -27.81 -9.24 -28.77
N ASN A 144 -27.84 -8.72 -27.53
CA ASN A 144 -28.96 -7.87 -27.11
C ASN A 144 -28.77 -6.40 -27.44
N VAL A 145 -27.54 -5.91 -27.52
CA VAL A 145 -27.21 -4.49 -27.70
C VAL A 145 -26.56 -4.28 -29.06
N PHE A 146 -25.40 -4.89 -29.31
CA PHE A 146 -24.62 -4.63 -30.51
C PHE A 146 -25.37 -5.03 -31.78
N ASP A 147 -25.87 -6.26 -31.84
CA ASP A 147 -26.57 -6.77 -33.02
C ASP A 147 -27.82 -5.95 -33.33
N LYS A 148 -28.58 -5.54 -32.30
CA LYS A 148 -29.78 -4.71 -32.49
C LYS A 148 -29.45 -3.33 -33.03
N ILE A 149 -28.44 -2.67 -32.47
CA ILE A 149 -28.00 -1.35 -32.96
C ILE A 149 -27.42 -1.48 -34.38
N SER A 150 -26.58 -2.48 -34.62
CA SER A 150 -25.96 -2.75 -35.91
C SER A 150 -27.00 -3.04 -36.99
N GLN A 151 -28.04 -3.82 -36.67
CA GLN A 151 -29.16 -4.09 -37.57
C GLN A 151 -29.96 -2.83 -37.88
N GLN A 152 -30.27 -1.99 -36.88
CA GLN A 152 -30.97 -0.72 -37.11
C GLN A 152 -30.16 0.22 -38.00
N ILE A 153 -28.86 0.35 -37.75
CA ILE A 153 -27.97 1.18 -38.56
C ILE A 153 -27.88 0.62 -39.98
N SER A 154 -27.63 -0.68 -40.13
CA SER A 154 -27.52 -1.34 -41.44
C SER A 154 -28.81 -1.20 -42.25
N ALA A 155 -29.97 -1.40 -41.63
CA ALA A 155 -31.27 -1.23 -42.27
C ALA A 155 -31.51 0.21 -42.73
N GLU A 156 -31.14 1.20 -41.91
CA GLU A 156 -31.28 2.62 -42.28
C GLU A 156 -30.26 3.04 -43.36
N VAL A 157 -29.03 2.53 -43.32
CA VAL A 157 -28.04 2.72 -44.39
C VAL A 157 -28.57 2.15 -45.71
N GLU A 158 -29.09 0.92 -45.68
CA GLU A 158 -29.62 0.24 -46.86
C GLU A 158 -30.85 0.96 -47.40
N ARG A 159 -31.79 1.36 -46.53
CA ARG A 159 -32.96 2.18 -46.90
C ARG A 159 -32.53 3.47 -47.61
N ARG A 160 -31.55 4.18 -47.07
CA ARG A 160 -31.03 5.42 -47.66
C ARG A 160 -30.32 5.18 -48.99
N ALA A 161 -29.56 4.09 -49.10
CA ALA A 161 -28.90 3.70 -50.33
C ALA A 161 -29.93 3.40 -51.45
N GLN A 162 -31.01 2.70 -51.12
CA GLN A 162 -32.11 2.38 -52.05
C GLN A 162 -32.91 3.62 -52.45
N SER A 163 -33.17 4.54 -51.50
CA SER A 163 -33.93 5.76 -51.77
C SER A 163 -33.16 6.82 -52.57
N GLY A 164 -31.82 6.73 -52.65
CA GLY A 164 -30.99 7.77 -53.24
C GLY A 164 -30.82 9.03 -52.37
N GLU A 165 -31.48 9.11 -51.20
CA GLU A 165 -31.45 10.25 -50.27
C GLU A 165 -30.01 10.70 -49.95
N SER A 166 -29.08 9.76 -49.78
CA SER A 166 -27.68 10.07 -49.49
C SER A 166 -27.01 10.87 -50.62
N GLY A 167 -27.29 10.51 -51.87
CA GLY A 167 -26.79 11.22 -53.04
C GLY A 167 -27.41 12.60 -53.18
N ASP A 168 -28.71 12.73 -52.92
CA ASP A 168 -29.42 14.01 -52.96
C ASP A 168 -28.94 14.96 -51.86
N MET A 169 -28.73 14.47 -50.64
CA MET A 169 -28.14 15.26 -49.56
C MET A 169 -26.74 15.74 -49.92
N TRP A 170 -25.91 14.88 -50.50
CA TRP A 170 -24.56 15.27 -50.93
C TRP A 170 -24.59 16.32 -52.03
N ARG A 171 -25.47 16.15 -53.02
CA ARG A 171 -25.68 17.14 -54.09
C ARG A 171 -26.17 18.48 -53.53
N GLU A 172 -27.17 18.46 -52.65
CA GLU A 172 -27.69 19.65 -51.95
C GLU A 172 -26.57 20.35 -51.16
N ALA A 173 -25.73 19.59 -50.45
CA ALA A 173 -24.56 20.11 -49.71
C ALA A 173 -23.59 20.83 -50.65
N GLN A 174 -23.25 20.17 -51.75
CA GLN A 174 -22.30 20.67 -52.73
C GLN A 174 -22.84 21.91 -53.44
N THR A 175 -24.11 21.93 -53.83
CA THR A 175 -24.76 23.11 -54.41
C THR A 175 -24.75 24.28 -53.44
N ARG A 176 -25.14 24.09 -52.17
CA ARG A 176 -25.09 25.17 -51.17
C ARG A 176 -23.68 25.69 -50.93
N TYR A 177 -22.68 24.81 -50.94
CA TYR A 177 -21.29 25.20 -50.81
C TYR A 177 -20.83 26.07 -51.99
N LEU A 178 -21.16 25.69 -53.23
CA LEU A 178 -20.82 26.46 -54.42
C LEU A 178 -21.52 27.83 -54.41
N GLU A 179 -22.81 27.88 -54.08
CA GLU A 179 -23.55 29.14 -53.95
C GLU A 179 -22.94 30.07 -52.88
N ALA A 180 -22.48 29.51 -51.77
CA ALA A 180 -21.82 30.28 -50.71
C ALA A 180 -20.43 30.77 -51.15
N SER A 181 -19.70 29.92 -51.89
CA SER A 181 -18.37 30.23 -52.42
C SER A 181 -18.44 31.35 -53.45
N ASP A 182 -19.41 31.32 -54.36
CA ASP A 182 -19.59 32.34 -55.39
C ASP A 182 -20.05 33.69 -54.80
N ARG A 183 -20.78 33.67 -53.68
CA ARG A 183 -21.24 34.89 -53.00
C ARG A 183 -20.11 35.61 -52.24
N LYS A 184 -19.05 34.91 -51.83
CA LYS A 184 -17.95 35.48 -51.05
C LYS A 184 -16.67 35.58 -51.88
N GLU A 185 -16.33 36.78 -52.30
CA GLU A 185 -15.05 37.06 -52.99
C GLU A 185 -13.81 36.67 -52.17
N ALA A 186 -13.91 36.73 -50.83
CA ALA A 186 -12.82 36.38 -49.91
C ALA A 186 -12.72 34.86 -49.59
N GLY A 187 -13.61 34.03 -50.14
CA GLY A 187 -13.68 32.59 -49.86
C GLY A 187 -14.42 32.22 -48.56
N LEU A 188 -14.70 30.92 -48.39
CA LEU A 188 -15.30 30.37 -47.17
C LEU A 188 -14.23 29.87 -46.20
N PHE A 189 -14.25 30.39 -44.97
CA PHE A 189 -13.40 29.93 -43.87
C PHE A 189 -14.20 29.08 -42.89
N ARG A 190 -13.64 27.95 -42.45
CA ARG A 190 -14.32 27.01 -41.55
C ARG A 190 -14.33 27.48 -40.09
N ASP A 191 -13.44 28.41 -39.74
CA ASP A 191 -13.22 28.83 -38.35
C ASP A 191 -14.35 29.74 -37.82
N ILE A 192 -15.09 30.39 -38.71
CA ILE A 192 -16.24 31.24 -38.39
C ILE A 192 -17.43 30.75 -39.22
N ILE A 193 -18.34 30.01 -38.58
CA ILE A 193 -19.59 29.56 -39.22
C ILE A 193 -20.64 30.65 -38.99
N ILE A 194 -21.08 31.27 -40.09
CA ILE A 194 -22.21 32.20 -40.09
C ILE A 194 -23.42 31.42 -40.60
N GLU A 195 -24.26 30.95 -39.67
CA GLU A 195 -25.40 30.07 -39.97
C GLU A 195 -26.38 30.66 -41.01
N SER A 196 -26.49 31.99 -41.07
CA SER A 196 -27.34 32.69 -42.04
C SER A 196 -26.82 32.64 -43.48
N GLU A 197 -25.51 32.39 -43.67
CA GLU A 197 -24.89 32.41 -44.99
C GLU A 197 -24.61 31.01 -45.51
N TYR A 198 -24.01 30.16 -44.67
CA TYR A 198 -23.73 28.77 -44.98
C TYR A 198 -23.34 28.02 -43.70
N ASP A 199 -24.10 26.98 -43.36
CA ASP A 199 -23.74 26.05 -42.29
C ASP A 199 -23.30 24.69 -42.90
N PRO A 200 -22.02 24.31 -42.79
CA PRO A 200 -21.54 23.01 -43.26
C PRO A 200 -22.05 21.84 -42.39
N LEU A 201 -22.61 22.09 -41.20
CA LEU A 201 -23.03 21.08 -40.23
C LEU A 201 -24.53 20.74 -40.31
N VAL A 202 -25.27 21.35 -41.24
CA VAL A 202 -26.72 21.09 -41.46
C VAL A 202 -27.02 19.58 -41.55
N PHE A 203 -26.12 18.82 -42.17
CA PHE A 203 -26.29 17.37 -42.35
C PHE A 203 -26.17 16.55 -41.08
N ARG A 204 -25.58 17.09 -40.00
CA ARG A 204 -25.54 16.44 -38.69
C ARG A 204 -26.95 16.15 -38.17
N THR A 205 -27.92 17.00 -38.50
CA THR A 205 -29.33 16.80 -38.12
C THR A 205 -29.96 15.58 -38.82
N LYS A 206 -29.48 15.27 -40.04
CA LYS A 206 -29.91 14.15 -40.89
C LYS A 206 -29.10 12.87 -40.65
N ASN A 207 -28.23 12.82 -39.64
CA ASN A 207 -27.49 11.62 -39.29
C ASN A 207 -28.41 10.45 -38.94
N ILE A 208 -27.91 9.22 -39.13
CA ILE A 208 -28.62 7.99 -38.76
C ILE A 208 -28.79 7.97 -37.25
N LYS A 209 -30.04 7.87 -36.81
CA LYS A 209 -30.42 7.76 -35.39
C LYS A 209 -30.89 6.34 -35.15
N TYR A 210 -30.55 5.79 -33.99
CA TYR A 210 -31.01 4.48 -33.55
C TYR A 210 -31.80 4.64 -32.24
N ASP A 211 -32.76 3.75 -32.02
CA ASP A 211 -33.54 3.73 -30.79
C ASP A 211 -32.88 2.82 -29.76
N THR A 212 -32.76 3.33 -28.53
CA THR A 212 -32.16 2.62 -27.40
C THR A 212 -33.21 2.19 -26.37
N LYS A 213 -34.46 2.63 -26.50
CA LYS A 213 -35.52 2.36 -25.50
C LYS A 213 -35.92 0.90 -25.42
N SER A 214 -35.91 0.20 -26.56
CA SER A 214 -36.25 -1.23 -26.65
C SER A 214 -35.07 -2.17 -26.40
N ILE A 215 -33.87 -1.62 -26.21
CA ILE A 215 -32.63 -2.37 -26.10
C ILE A 215 -32.35 -2.66 -24.63
N ARG A 216 -32.33 -3.96 -24.31
CA ARG A 216 -32.04 -4.47 -22.97
C ARG A 216 -30.53 -4.64 -22.81
N ASP A 217 -29.90 -3.77 -22.02
CA ASP A 217 -28.46 -3.78 -21.77
C ASP A 217 -28.13 -4.62 -20.53
N PRO A 218 -27.51 -5.81 -20.67
CA PRO A 218 -27.26 -6.72 -19.55
C PRO A 218 -26.40 -6.10 -18.43
N VAL A 219 -25.54 -5.13 -18.76
CA VAL A 219 -24.70 -4.45 -17.75
C VAL A 219 -25.53 -3.49 -16.91
N LYS A 220 -26.48 -2.78 -17.54
CA LYS A 220 -27.42 -1.92 -16.82
C LYS A 220 -28.44 -2.73 -16.04
N GLU A 221 -28.87 -3.87 -16.56
CA GLU A 221 -29.80 -4.75 -15.84
C GLU A 221 -29.22 -5.24 -14.52
N GLU A 222 -27.95 -5.63 -14.45
CA GLU A 222 -27.32 -6.02 -13.18
C GLU A 222 -27.30 -4.88 -12.16
N LEU A 223 -27.05 -3.63 -12.61
CA LEU A 223 -27.08 -2.45 -11.75
C LEU A 223 -28.50 -2.14 -11.25
N VAL A 224 -29.49 -2.19 -12.15
CA VAL A 224 -30.90 -1.92 -11.82
C VAL A 224 -31.47 -3.03 -10.96
N LYS A 225 -31.18 -4.29 -11.26
CA LYS A 225 -31.63 -5.46 -10.49
C LYS A 225 -31.14 -5.41 -9.05
N ALA A 226 -29.88 -5.04 -8.81
CA ALA A 226 -29.38 -4.85 -7.45
C ALA A 226 -30.15 -3.76 -6.69
N GLU A 227 -30.56 -2.69 -7.39
CA GLU A 227 -31.40 -1.64 -6.82
C GLU A 227 -32.84 -2.11 -6.57
N GLU A 228 -33.45 -2.84 -7.52
CA GLU A 228 -34.78 -3.42 -7.42
C GLU A 228 -34.89 -4.47 -6.31
N GLU A 229 -33.91 -5.36 -6.19
CA GLU A 229 -33.83 -6.35 -5.10
C GLU A 229 -33.72 -5.67 -3.74
N ARG A 230 -32.96 -4.57 -3.64
CA ARG A 230 -32.89 -3.75 -2.42
C ARG A 230 -34.22 -3.09 -2.09
N LEU A 231 -34.97 -2.64 -3.10
CA LEU A 231 -36.30 -2.04 -2.95
C LEU A 231 -37.37 -3.07 -2.54
N ALA A 232 -37.21 -4.33 -2.96
CA ALA A 232 -38.15 -5.40 -2.67
C ALA A 232 -38.12 -5.89 -1.21
N VAL A 233 -37.10 -5.52 -0.42
CA VAL A 233 -36.99 -5.88 1.00
C VAL A 233 -37.88 -4.96 1.85
N PRO A 234 -38.91 -5.47 2.53
CA PRO A 234 -39.79 -4.66 3.38
C PRO A 234 -38.99 -3.97 4.50
N GLY A 235 -39.09 -2.65 4.61
CA GLY A 235 -38.38 -1.85 5.61
C GLY A 235 -36.98 -1.38 5.20
N ALA A 236 -36.51 -1.69 3.98
CA ALA A 236 -35.28 -1.11 3.45
C ALA A 236 -35.48 0.39 3.18
N TYR A 237 -34.80 1.23 3.95
CA TYR A 237 -34.77 2.67 3.72
C TYR A 237 -33.93 2.94 2.48
N VAL A 238 -34.59 3.41 1.41
CA VAL A 238 -33.90 3.90 0.22
C VAL A 238 -33.33 5.25 0.58
N ALA A 239 -32.11 5.28 1.10
CA ALA A 239 -31.30 6.47 0.92
C ALA A 239 -31.29 6.71 -0.58
N ARG A 240 -31.93 7.81 -1.04
CA ARG A 240 -31.79 8.29 -2.43
C ARG A 240 -30.33 8.13 -2.79
N PRO A 241 -29.98 7.64 -3.99
CA PRO A 241 -28.59 7.53 -4.39
C PRO A 241 -27.94 8.90 -4.14
N GLN A 242 -27.22 9.02 -3.02
CA GLN A 242 -26.35 10.15 -2.80
C GLN A 242 -25.38 9.98 -3.93
N ASN A 243 -25.38 10.91 -4.87
CA ASN A 243 -24.42 10.95 -5.97
C ASN A 243 -23.06 10.87 -5.31
N GLY A 244 -22.53 9.65 -5.22
CA GLY A 244 -21.31 9.39 -4.50
C GLY A 244 -20.20 10.10 -5.26
N ARG A 245 -19.12 10.40 -4.56
CA ARG A 245 -17.91 11.00 -5.14
C ARG A 245 -17.35 10.22 -6.35
N ALA A 246 -17.83 8.99 -6.61
CA ALA A 246 -17.41 8.11 -7.70
C ALA A 246 -18.39 8.01 -8.88
N THR A 247 -19.68 8.32 -8.74
CA THR A 247 -20.66 8.10 -9.83
C THR A 247 -21.72 9.20 -9.84
N LEU A 248 -21.46 10.24 -10.64
CA LEU A 248 -22.45 11.24 -10.98
C LEU A 248 -23.45 10.65 -11.99
N HIS A 249 -24.74 10.94 -11.80
CA HIS A 249 -25.79 10.52 -12.74
C HIS A 249 -25.51 11.01 -14.18
N PRO A 250 -25.68 10.17 -15.23
CA PRO A 250 -25.37 10.50 -16.64
C PRO A 250 -25.91 11.86 -17.13
N THR A 251 -27.13 12.23 -16.73
CA THR A 251 -27.76 13.50 -17.13
C THR A 251 -27.18 14.74 -16.43
N MET A 252 -26.37 14.56 -15.39
CA MET A 252 -25.71 15.64 -14.66
C MET A 252 -24.27 15.90 -15.15
N TRP A 253 -23.69 15.04 -15.99
CA TRP A 253 -22.36 15.26 -16.56
C TRP A 253 -22.33 16.50 -17.47
N ASN A 254 -23.40 16.76 -18.21
CA ASN A 254 -23.54 17.97 -19.03
C ASN A 254 -23.72 19.25 -18.21
N LYS A 255 -23.93 19.13 -16.89
CA LYS A 255 -24.08 20.25 -15.96
C LYS A 255 -22.81 20.51 -15.14
N LEU A 256 -21.77 19.68 -15.33
CA LEU A 256 -20.44 19.95 -14.82
C LEU A 256 -19.74 20.88 -15.81
N ASP A 257 -19.88 22.19 -15.62
CA ASP A 257 -19.02 23.14 -16.31
C ASP A 257 -17.58 22.88 -15.87
N ALA A 258 -16.75 22.41 -16.80
CA ALA A 258 -15.32 22.18 -16.61
C ALA A 258 -14.63 23.52 -16.33
N THR A 259 -14.69 23.97 -15.08
CA THR A 259 -14.03 25.20 -14.65
C THR A 259 -12.64 24.84 -14.13
N PRO A 260 -11.55 25.40 -14.68
CA PRO A 260 -10.18 25.10 -14.24
C PRO A 260 -9.92 25.35 -12.74
N TYR A 261 -10.78 26.15 -12.09
CA TYR A 261 -10.70 26.48 -10.67
C TYR A 261 -12.04 26.18 -9.95
N GLY A 262 -12.26 24.91 -9.62
CA GLY A 262 -12.86 24.50 -8.34
C GLY A 262 -14.19 25.11 -7.89
N ARG A 263 -15.24 25.12 -8.74
CA ARG A 263 -16.62 25.39 -8.28
C ARG A 263 -17.34 24.18 -7.64
N PHE A 264 -16.68 23.03 -7.52
CA PHE A 264 -17.23 21.83 -6.86
C PHE A 264 -17.50 22.05 -5.35
N ASN A 265 -16.77 22.96 -4.70
CA ASN A 265 -16.98 23.27 -3.27
C ASN A 265 -18.36 23.88 -2.97
N ARG A 266 -18.94 24.65 -3.90
CA ARG A 266 -20.20 25.35 -3.64
C ARG A 266 -21.41 24.41 -3.61
N MET A 267 -21.35 23.30 -4.36
CA MET A 267 -22.41 22.29 -4.42
C MET A 267 -22.34 21.30 -3.24
N MET A 268 -21.14 21.10 -2.67
CA MET A 268 -20.97 20.34 -1.43
C MET A 268 -21.40 21.14 -0.19
N GLN A 269 -21.11 22.45 -0.15
CA GLN A 269 -21.48 23.33 0.97
C GLN A 269 -23.01 23.54 1.09
N SER A 270 -23.76 23.52 -0.02
CA SER A 270 -25.22 23.65 0.04
C SER A 270 -25.93 22.42 0.61
N SER A 271 -25.24 21.28 0.76
CA SER A 271 -25.79 20.05 1.36
C SER A 271 -25.69 20.00 2.90
N GLU A 272 -24.99 20.95 3.52
CA GLU A 272 -24.84 21.02 4.98
C GLU A 272 -25.98 21.82 5.65
N ALA A 273 -26.66 22.69 4.91
CA ALA A 273 -27.68 23.61 5.45
C ALA A 273 -29.04 22.95 5.82
N GLY A 274 -29.16 21.63 5.77
CA GLY A 274 -30.43 20.93 6.01
C GLY A 274 -30.31 19.57 6.70
N GLN A 275 -29.19 19.26 7.34
CA GLN A 275 -28.98 17.96 7.99
C GLN A 275 -29.66 17.93 9.37
N SER A 276 -30.59 16.99 9.56
CA SER A 276 -31.24 16.78 10.85
C SER A 276 -30.23 16.21 11.87
N GLU A 277 -30.43 16.52 13.16
CA GLU A 277 -29.59 16.02 14.26
C GLU A 277 -29.42 14.48 14.27
N ALA A 278 -30.40 13.76 13.70
CA ALA A 278 -30.38 12.30 13.54
C ALA A 278 -29.33 11.83 12.51
N GLU A 279 -29.12 12.56 11.42
CA GLU A 279 -28.10 12.22 10.41
C GLU A 279 -26.69 12.50 10.92
N ALA A 280 -26.52 13.53 11.76
CA ALA A 280 -25.26 13.82 12.43
C ALA A 280 -24.86 12.69 13.40
N LYS A 281 -25.83 12.10 14.11
CA LYS A 281 -25.61 10.96 15.02
C LYS A 281 -25.25 9.66 14.29
N LEU A 282 -25.75 9.45 13.07
CA LEU A 282 -25.40 8.30 12.24
C LEU A 282 -24.01 8.40 11.59
N ARG A 283 -23.50 9.63 11.40
CA ARG A 283 -22.12 9.88 10.95
C ARG A 283 -21.08 9.82 12.06
N ALA A 284 -21.49 9.94 13.31
CA ALA A 284 -20.60 9.75 14.44
C ALA A 284 -20.18 8.28 14.53
N SER A 285 -18.90 8.01 14.31
CA SER A 285 -18.28 6.73 14.62
C SER A 285 -18.61 6.34 16.06
N SER A 286 -19.26 5.19 16.27
CA SER A 286 -19.45 4.61 17.62
C SER A 286 -18.16 4.02 18.18
N VAL A 287 -17.12 3.91 17.34
CA VAL A 287 -15.80 3.48 17.73
C VAL A 287 -15.07 4.66 18.34
N ARG A 288 -14.89 4.63 19.67
CA ARG A 288 -13.93 5.48 20.37
C ARG A 288 -12.51 5.08 19.96
N MET A 289 -11.92 5.81 19.02
CA MET A 289 -10.48 5.75 18.79
C MET A 289 -9.75 6.56 19.87
N ASP A 290 -9.79 6.07 21.11
CA ASP A 290 -9.17 6.72 22.28
C ASP A 290 -7.82 6.09 22.67
N ASP A 291 -7.12 5.48 21.71
CA ASP A 291 -5.80 4.87 21.97
C ASP A 291 -4.65 5.90 21.95
N TYR A 292 -4.91 7.16 21.58
CA TYR A 292 -3.89 8.24 21.55
C TYR A 292 -4.30 9.58 22.21
N THR A 293 -5.49 9.70 22.80
CA THR A 293 -6.01 10.95 23.39
C THR A 293 -6.02 10.92 24.92
N ARG A 294 -4.89 10.58 25.56
CA ARG A 294 -4.77 10.63 27.04
C ARG A 294 -3.91 11.75 27.61
N LEU A 295 -3.54 12.75 26.81
CA LEU A 295 -2.86 13.94 27.33
C LEU A 295 -3.64 15.19 26.95
N PRO A 296 -3.91 16.12 27.89
CA PRO A 296 -4.51 17.41 27.58
C PRO A 296 -3.67 18.13 26.52
N ALA A 297 -4.31 18.93 25.65
CA ALA A 297 -3.66 19.56 24.49
C ALA A 297 -2.36 20.33 24.84
N SER A 298 -2.24 20.82 26.08
CA SER A 298 -1.05 21.49 26.62
C SER A 298 0.15 20.56 26.84
N GLU A 299 -0.06 19.27 27.09
CA GLU A 299 0.99 18.27 27.32
C GLU A 299 1.40 17.54 26.04
N HIS A 300 0.47 17.39 25.08
CA HIS A 300 0.74 16.80 23.78
C HIS A 300 1.87 17.52 23.03
N ALA A 301 1.87 18.86 23.05
CA ALA A 301 2.94 19.65 22.42
C ALA A 301 4.31 19.39 23.06
N ARG A 302 4.38 19.19 24.38
CA ARG A 302 5.65 18.92 25.10
C ARG A 302 6.19 17.53 24.82
N VAL A 303 5.33 16.51 24.76
CA VAL A 303 5.74 15.14 24.42
C VAL A 303 6.22 15.07 22.97
N VAL A 304 5.47 15.66 22.04
CA VAL A 304 5.86 15.73 20.62
C VAL A 304 7.18 16.47 20.43
N ASP A 305 7.38 17.62 21.09
CA ASP A 305 8.65 18.35 21.00
C ASP A 305 9.82 17.63 21.70
N SER A 306 9.55 16.70 22.64
CA SER A 306 10.57 15.85 23.28
C SER A 306 11.00 14.65 22.43
N GLU A 307 10.05 14.04 21.71
CA GLU A 307 10.32 12.91 20.81
C GLU A 307 10.86 13.38 19.45
N PHE A 308 10.44 14.58 19.01
CA PHE A 308 10.81 15.18 17.73
C PHE A 308 11.31 16.62 17.93
N PRO A 309 12.54 16.82 18.47
CA PRO A 309 13.08 18.14 18.69
C PRO A 309 13.18 18.91 17.38
N ARG A 310 12.52 20.07 17.33
CA ARG A 310 12.50 20.91 16.12
C ARG A 310 13.92 21.33 15.75
N PRO A 311 14.29 21.28 14.45
CA PRO A 311 15.61 21.73 14.01
C PRO A 311 15.79 23.22 14.38
N ARG A 312 16.98 23.57 14.88
CA ARG A 312 17.33 24.97 15.21
C ARG A 312 17.14 25.83 13.98
N ARG A 313 16.21 26.80 14.04
CA ARG A 313 16.01 27.80 12.99
C ARG A 313 17.33 28.55 12.76
N THR A 314 17.84 28.50 11.53
CA THR A 314 19.12 29.12 11.13
C THR A 314 19.03 30.61 10.81
N PHE A 315 17.85 31.23 10.94
CA PHE A 315 17.64 32.65 10.63
C PHE A 315 16.83 33.38 11.71
N PRO A 316 17.27 34.55 12.19
CA PRO A 316 16.51 35.38 13.12
C PRO A 316 15.28 36.01 12.46
N GLU A 317 14.16 35.98 13.17
CA GLU A 317 12.81 36.39 12.76
C GLU A 317 12.63 37.92 12.81
N ARG A 318 13.50 38.66 12.11
CA ARG A 318 13.35 40.11 11.88
C ARG A 318 13.66 40.43 10.43
N LEU A 319 12.64 40.35 9.57
CA LEU A 319 12.53 41.07 8.28
C LEU A 319 11.19 40.72 7.60
N ARG A 320 10.06 40.95 8.28
CA ARG A 320 8.73 40.81 7.66
C ARG A 320 7.79 41.99 7.92
N HIS A 321 8.34 43.18 8.17
CA HIS A 321 7.62 44.45 8.07
C HIS A 321 8.52 45.45 7.34
N GLN A 322 8.59 45.30 6.01
CA GLN A 322 8.83 46.34 5.00
C GLN A 322 9.10 45.64 3.67
N MET A 323 8.02 45.40 2.92
CA MET A 323 7.90 45.57 1.47
C MET A 323 6.41 45.52 1.16
#